data_AF-A0A553PEK7-F1
#
_entry.id   AF-A0A553PEK7-F1
#
_cell.length_a   1.000
_cell.length_b   1.000
_cell.length_c   1.000
_cell.angle_alpha   90.00
_cell.angle_beta   90.00
_cell.angle_gamma   90.00
#
_symmetry.space_group_name_H-M   'P 1'
#
loop_
_entity.id
_entity.type
_entity.pdbx_description
1 polymer ?
#
loop_
_entity_poly.entity_id
_entity_poly.type
_entity_poly.pdbx_seq_one_letter_code
_entity_poly.pdbx_strand_id
1 'polypeptide(L)'
;MALISRSCGAAGRYSSNHLFLSSVCFEASNYCRWRQVYCKKLSTAANSSSSSFTERNKDLKEDGLNLQDFISGELSEKDKWEEYRGNLKREKGERLRLPPWLKTEIPIGKNYNKLKNTLRNLNLHTVCEEARCPNIGECWGGGEYATATATIMLMGDTCTRGCRFCSVKTARHPPPLDPEEPHNTAEAIAAWGLDYVVLTSVDRDDIADGGAEHFAKTVSNLKQRNPKILVECLTPDFRGDLSAVEKISLSGLDVYAHNVETVRELQRYIRDPRANFEQSLKLRDSGVDCVTLGQYMQPTKRNLKVEEYVTPEKFAYWEKVGQEMGFLYTASGPLVRSSYKAGTRAEI
;
A
#
# COMPACT_ATOMS: atom_id res chain seq x y z
N MET A 1 0.58 -2.51 5.00
CA MET A 1 1.45 -1.77 4.07
C MET A 1 2.69 -1.33 4.81
N ALA A 2 3.75 -1.07 4.06
CA ALA A 2 4.93 -0.34 4.48
C ALA A 2 4.97 0.97 3.68
N LEU A 3 4.71 2.12 4.31
CA LEU A 3 4.95 3.45 3.71
C LEU A 3 6.30 3.99 4.18
N ILE A 4 7.13 4.48 3.25
CA ILE A 4 8.35 5.21 3.58
C ILE A 4 8.21 6.61 2.98
N SER A 5 8.05 7.63 3.81
CA SER A 5 8.15 9.04 3.38
C SER A 5 9.59 9.54 3.53
N ARG A 6 10.02 10.42 2.61
CA ARG A 6 11.41 10.92 2.53
C ARG A 6 11.89 11.52 3.84
N SER A 7 13.01 11.04 4.37
CA SER A 7 13.86 11.80 5.29
C SER A 7 15.32 11.81 4.82
N CYS A 8 15.74 12.95 4.27
CA CYS A 8 17.14 13.32 4.13
C CYS A 8 17.73 13.63 5.51
N GLY A 9 18.92 13.13 5.83
CA GLY A 9 19.76 13.69 6.90
C GLY A 9 20.56 12.69 7.72
N ALA A 10 21.87 12.70 7.53
CA ALA A 10 22.82 11.77 8.11
C ALA A 10 23.31 12.13 9.53
N ALA A 11 23.74 11.07 10.24
CA ALA A 11 24.82 10.97 11.25
C ALA A 11 24.46 11.13 12.74
N GLY A 12 24.88 10.13 13.52
CA GLY A 12 24.92 10.19 14.99
C GLY A 12 26.31 10.48 15.56
N ARG A 13 26.39 10.67 16.88
CA ARG A 13 27.43 10.15 17.81
C ARG A 13 27.13 10.53 19.29
N TYR A 14 27.11 9.48 20.12
CA TYR A 14 27.61 9.25 21.50
C TYR A 14 27.97 10.33 22.54
N SER A 15 27.82 9.88 23.82
CA SER A 15 28.62 10.11 25.06
C SER A 15 27.96 11.04 26.11
N SER A 16 27.89 10.79 27.43
CA SER A 16 28.43 9.75 28.33
C SER A 16 27.77 9.81 29.74
N ASN A 17 27.85 8.68 30.46
CA ASN A 17 27.96 8.49 31.93
C ASN A 17 26.72 8.64 32.83
N HIS A 18 26.21 7.51 33.34
CA HIS A 18 26.56 6.93 34.66
C HIS A 18 25.98 5.50 34.75
N LEU A 19 26.84 4.47 34.76
CA LEU A 19 27.12 3.60 35.91
C LEU A 19 25.86 2.89 36.47
N PHE A 20 25.73 1.59 36.19
CA PHE A 20 25.76 0.55 37.24
C PHE A 20 26.08 -0.82 36.64
N LEU A 21 26.97 -1.52 37.34
CA LEU A 21 27.49 -2.85 37.07
C LEU A 21 26.41 -3.93 37.24
N SER A 22 26.41 -4.95 36.38
CA SER A 22 26.50 -6.34 36.84
C SER A 22 26.87 -7.27 35.70
N SER A 23 27.97 -7.98 35.91
CA SER A 23 28.60 -9.01 35.11
C SER A 23 27.74 -10.27 35.01
N VAL A 24 27.61 -10.87 33.82
CA VAL A 24 27.83 -12.32 33.61
C VAL A 24 28.30 -12.54 32.16
N CYS A 25 29.51 -13.05 32.04
CA CYS A 25 30.15 -13.53 30.81
C CYS A 25 29.50 -14.83 30.32
N PHE A 26 29.33 -14.98 29.01
CA PHE A 26 29.41 -16.28 28.34
C PHE A 26 30.06 -16.11 26.96
N GLU A 27 31.28 -16.65 26.84
CA GLU A 27 32.02 -16.86 25.59
C GLU A 27 31.28 -17.88 24.71
N ALA A 28 31.00 -17.56 23.45
CA ALA A 28 31.79 -17.83 22.23
C ALA A 28 31.45 -19.16 21.52
N SER A 29 30.96 -19.05 20.28
CA SER A 29 31.41 -19.89 19.15
C SER A 29 30.82 -19.42 17.81
N ASN A 30 31.69 -18.81 17.00
CA ASN A 30 31.89 -18.98 15.56
C ASN A 30 30.68 -19.24 14.64
N TYR A 31 30.41 -18.31 13.70
CA TYR A 31 30.59 -18.52 12.24
C TYR A 31 30.26 -17.22 11.45
N CYS A 32 30.93 -17.06 10.30
CA CYS A 32 30.71 -16.08 9.21
C CYS A 32 31.33 -14.67 9.33
N ARG A 33 32.60 -14.60 8.87
CA ARG A 33 33.24 -13.43 8.23
C ARG A 33 32.40 -12.92 7.05
N TRP A 34 31.99 -11.66 7.09
CA TRP A 34 31.75 -10.86 5.88
C TRP A 34 32.40 -9.48 6.00
N ARG A 35 33.12 -9.12 4.94
CA ARG A 35 34.00 -7.95 4.83
C ARG A 35 33.21 -6.63 4.98
N GLN A 36 33.74 -5.76 5.81
CA GLN A 36 33.29 -4.39 6.06
C GLN A 36 33.67 -3.49 4.87
N VAL A 37 32.68 -3.00 4.12
CA VAL A 37 32.88 -1.90 3.17
C VAL A 37 32.78 -0.59 3.95
N TYR A 38 33.90 0.10 4.09
CA TYR A 38 34.01 1.43 4.69
C TYR A 38 33.49 2.49 3.71
N CYS A 39 32.62 3.40 4.17
CA CYS A 39 32.35 4.66 3.48
C CYS A 39 32.54 5.84 4.46
N LYS A 40 33.51 6.72 4.13
CA LYS A 40 33.87 7.93 4.88
C LYS A 40 32.78 9.00 4.72
N LYS A 41 32.33 9.61 5.82
CA LYS A 41 31.51 10.84 5.81
C LYS A 41 32.42 12.08 5.92
N LEU A 42 32.20 13.08 5.06
CA LEU A 42 32.63 14.46 5.28
C LEU A 42 31.48 15.25 5.92
N SER A 43 31.81 16.11 6.89
CA SER A 43 30.90 16.98 7.62
C SER A 43 31.25 18.44 7.39
N THR A 44 30.25 19.31 7.26
CA THR A 44 30.34 20.74 7.52
C THR A 44 29.18 21.18 8.42
N ALA A 45 29.49 22.09 9.35
CA ALA A 45 28.68 22.45 10.50
C ALA A 45 27.71 23.61 10.22
N ALA A 46 26.52 23.59 10.84
CA ALA A 46 25.78 24.79 11.24
C ALA A 46 24.64 24.48 12.25
N ASN A 47 24.77 25.09 13.43
CA ASN A 47 23.80 25.50 14.46
C ASN A 47 22.49 24.71 14.68
N SER A 48 22.46 24.03 15.82
CA SER A 48 21.30 23.42 16.46
C SER A 48 20.50 24.43 17.30
N SER A 49 19.21 24.60 17.00
CA SER A 49 18.20 24.90 18.01
C SER A 49 17.45 23.59 18.33
N SER A 50 17.49 23.19 19.59
CA SER A 50 16.91 21.94 20.08
C SER A 50 15.41 22.10 20.34
N SER A 51 14.56 21.50 19.52
CA SER A 51 13.20 21.12 19.93
C SER A 51 13.10 19.60 20.01
N SER A 52 12.43 19.15 21.07
CA SER A 52 12.45 17.77 21.55
C SER A 52 11.59 16.84 20.67
N PHE A 53 12.01 15.58 20.52
CA PHE A 53 11.31 14.51 19.79
C PHE A 53 9.86 14.27 20.29
N THR A 54 9.53 14.75 21.49
CA THR A 54 8.20 14.73 22.10
C THR A 54 7.21 15.74 21.51
N GLU A 55 7.66 16.74 20.76
CA GLU A 55 6.76 17.75 20.16
C GLU A 55 6.18 17.34 18.80
N ARG A 56 6.80 16.38 18.09
CA ARG A 56 6.30 15.93 16.77
C ARG A 56 4.94 15.21 16.81
N ASN A 57 4.50 14.75 17.98
CA ASN A 57 3.19 14.11 18.15
C ASN A 57 2.05 15.08 18.46
N LYS A 58 2.32 16.37 18.70
CA LYS A 58 1.29 17.33 19.14
C LYS A 58 0.66 18.20 18.05
N ASP A 59 1.24 18.23 16.85
CA ASP A 59 0.75 19.05 15.74
C ASP A 59 0.09 18.26 14.61
N LEU A 60 -0.09 16.94 14.76
CA LEU A 60 -0.95 16.16 13.88
C LEU A 60 -2.40 16.48 14.24
N LYS A 61 -3.08 17.25 13.37
CA LYS A 61 -4.51 17.58 13.50
C LYS A 61 -5.31 16.32 13.81
N GLU A 62 -6.28 16.43 14.73
CA GLU A 62 -7.28 15.39 15.06
C GLU A 62 -8.19 14.98 13.88
N ASP A 63 -7.91 15.43 12.65
CA ASP A 63 -8.72 15.24 11.42
C ASP A 63 -8.39 13.92 10.67
N GLY A 64 -7.98 12.87 11.36
CA GLY A 64 -7.74 11.56 10.75
C GLY A 64 -9.02 10.83 10.38
N LEU A 65 -9.05 10.14 9.23
CA LEU A 65 -10.16 9.24 8.86
C LEU A 65 -10.36 8.17 9.94
N ASN A 66 -11.59 7.95 10.38
CA ASN A 66 -11.97 6.99 11.39
C ASN A 66 -12.69 5.78 10.78
N LEU A 67 -12.99 4.74 11.57
CA LEU A 67 -13.68 3.53 11.09
C LEU A 67 -14.97 3.81 10.28
N GLN A 68 -15.73 4.84 10.62
CA GLN A 68 -16.99 5.15 9.91
C GLN A 68 -16.74 5.55 8.45
N ASP A 69 -15.58 6.14 8.15
CA ASP A 69 -15.17 6.47 6.78
C ASP A 69 -14.97 5.24 5.90
N PHE A 70 -14.89 4.04 6.48
CA PHE A 70 -14.65 2.77 5.79
C PHE A 70 -15.85 1.81 5.82
N ILE A 71 -17.00 2.30 6.28
CA ILE A 71 -18.27 1.59 6.30
C ILE A 71 -19.20 2.28 5.29
N SER A 72 -19.82 1.52 4.37
CA SER A 72 -20.68 2.07 3.33
C SER A 72 -22.10 2.37 3.85
N GLY A 73 -22.57 3.60 3.65
CA GLY A 73 -23.94 4.08 3.93
C GLY A 73 -24.16 4.57 5.37
N GLU A 74 -25.35 5.13 5.65
CA GLU A 74 -25.81 5.47 7.02
C GLU A 74 -25.95 4.19 7.87
N LEU A 75 -24.83 3.70 8.37
CA LEU A 75 -24.75 2.80 9.50
C LEU A 75 -24.45 3.65 10.73
N SER A 76 -25.30 4.65 10.97
CA SER A 76 -25.40 5.28 12.27
C SER A 76 -25.94 4.27 13.27
N GLU A 77 -25.30 4.29 14.43
CA GLU A 77 -25.62 3.60 15.67
C GLU A 77 -25.38 2.09 15.68
N LYS A 78 -24.96 1.64 16.87
CA LYS A 78 -24.32 0.35 17.18
C LYS A 78 -25.18 -0.89 16.90
N ASP A 79 -26.35 -0.75 16.30
CA ASP A 79 -27.41 -1.76 16.35
C ASP A 79 -27.46 -2.73 15.15
N LYS A 80 -26.72 -2.52 14.05
CA LYS A 80 -26.90 -3.39 12.85
C LYS A 80 -25.98 -4.61 12.73
N TRP A 81 -24.79 -4.60 13.35
CA TRP A 81 -23.88 -5.76 13.26
C TRP A 81 -24.07 -6.73 14.44
N GLU A 82 -24.37 -6.22 15.65
CA GLU A 82 -24.70 -7.03 16.85
C GLU A 82 -25.95 -7.90 16.65
N GLU A 83 -26.87 -7.42 15.81
CA GLU A 83 -28.08 -8.12 15.42
C GLU A 83 -27.89 -9.13 14.27
N TYR A 84 -26.72 -9.13 13.61
CA TYR A 84 -26.48 -10.06 12.50
C TYR A 84 -26.35 -11.49 13.03
N ARG A 85 -27.37 -12.32 12.78
CA ARG A 85 -27.42 -13.74 13.18
C ARG A 85 -26.84 -14.71 12.13
N GLY A 86 -26.23 -14.22 11.07
CA GLY A 86 -25.64 -15.07 10.03
C GLY A 86 -24.28 -15.62 10.42
N ASN A 87 -23.89 -16.75 9.81
CA ASN A 87 -22.56 -17.32 10.01
C ASN A 87 -21.48 -16.37 9.46
N LEU A 88 -20.52 -16.01 10.32
CA LEU A 88 -19.37 -15.20 9.95
C LEU A 88 -18.15 -16.05 9.58
N LYS A 89 -18.12 -17.31 10.02
CA LYS A 89 -17.05 -18.27 9.74
C LYS A 89 -17.55 -19.36 8.81
N ARG A 90 -16.73 -19.71 7.84
CA ARG A 90 -17.08 -20.65 6.79
C ARG A 90 -17.08 -22.07 7.35
N GLU A 91 -18.19 -22.77 7.14
CA GLU A 91 -18.27 -24.21 7.36
C GLU A 91 -17.99 -24.99 6.07
N LYS A 92 -17.53 -26.24 6.20
CA LYS A 92 -17.10 -27.05 5.06
C LYS A 92 -18.30 -27.39 4.17
N GLY A 93 -18.29 -26.88 2.94
CA GLY A 93 -19.34 -27.10 1.95
C GLY A 93 -20.33 -25.94 1.84
N GLU A 94 -20.28 -24.97 2.76
CA GLU A 94 -21.18 -23.82 2.76
C GLU A 94 -20.57 -22.58 2.13
N ARG A 95 -21.45 -21.72 1.60
CA ARG A 95 -21.08 -20.40 1.11
C ARG A 95 -21.49 -19.35 2.13
N LEU A 96 -20.52 -18.58 2.61
CA LEU A 96 -20.79 -17.44 3.48
C LEU A 96 -21.58 -16.36 2.73
N ARG A 97 -22.71 -15.93 3.33
CA ARG A 97 -23.50 -14.80 2.85
C ARG A 97 -22.79 -13.50 3.21
N LEU A 98 -22.75 -12.55 2.28
CA LEU A 98 -22.11 -11.26 2.51
C LEU A 98 -22.86 -10.47 3.62
N PRO A 99 -22.19 -10.10 4.72
CA PRO A 99 -22.78 -9.29 5.78
C PRO A 99 -23.14 -7.87 5.32
N PRO A 100 -24.05 -7.18 6.02
CA PRO A 100 -24.52 -5.84 5.63
C PRO A 100 -23.41 -4.79 5.51
N TRP A 101 -22.45 -4.77 6.45
CA TRP A 101 -21.36 -3.76 6.48
C TRP A 101 -20.30 -3.92 5.38
N LEU A 102 -20.42 -4.95 4.53
CA LEU A 102 -19.55 -5.17 3.37
C LEU A 102 -20.27 -4.92 2.04
N LYS A 103 -21.55 -4.51 2.07
CA LYS A 103 -22.33 -4.25 0.86
C LYS A 103 -22.15 -2.80 0.43
N THR A 104 -21.60 -2.59 -0.76
CA THR A 104 -21.49 -1.26 -1.37
C THR A 104 -22.64 -0.98 -2.32
N GLU A 105 -22.87 0.30 -2.58
CA GLU A 105 -23.79 0.75 -3.62
C GLU A 105 -23.20 0.49 -5.01
N ILE A 106 -24.08 0.29 -5.99
CA ILE A 106 -23.65 0.07 -7.37
C ILE A 106 -23.20 1.42 -7.94
N PRO A 107 -22.01 1.50 -8.55
CA PRO A 107 -21.50 2.75 -9.10
C PRO A 107 -22.38 3.25 -10.25
N ILE A 108 -23.01 4.41 -10.06
CA ILE A 108 -23.82 5.11 -11.07
C ILE A 108 -23.34 6.56 -11.11
N GLY A 109 -22.90 7.07 -12.28
CA GLY A 109 -22.49 8.47 -12.39
C GLY A 109 -21.85 8.85 -13.73
N LYS A 110 -21.93 10.14 -14.07
CA LYS A 110 -21.30 10.69 -15.29
C LYS A 110 -19.77 10.63 -15.23
N ASN A 111 -19.18 10.92 -14.07
CA ASN A 111 -17.72 10.92 -13.89
C ASN A 111 -17.11 9.51 -14.03
N TYR A 112 -17.71 8.51 -13.38
CA TYR A 112 -17.34 7.11 -13.53
C TYR A 112 -17.32 6.66 -15.01
N ASN A 113 -18.36 6.98 -15.78
CA ASN A 113 -18.42 6.63 -17.21
C ASN A 113 -17.37 7.37 -18.04
N LYS A 114 -17.06 8.64 -17.71
CA LYS A 114 -15.99 9.41 -18.35
C LYS A 114 -14.63 8.74 -18.14
N LEU A 115 -14.24 8.47 -16.89
CA LEU A 115 -12.96 7.83 -16.56
C LEU A 115 -12.85 6.45 -17.24
N LYS A 116 -13.92 5.65 -17.16
CA LYS A 116 -13.99 4.33 -17.79
C LYS A 116 -13.73 4.38 -19.31
N ASN A 117 -14.34 5.34 -20.01
CA ASN A 117 -14.17 5.47 -21.45
C ASN A 117 -12.75 5.97 -21.79
N THR A 118 -12.20 6.91 -21.03
CA THR A 118 -10.84 7.39 -21.25
C THR A 118 -9.81 6.29 -21.05
N LEU A 119 -9.92 5.50 -19.99
CA LEU A 119 -9.02 4.36 -19.71
C LEU A 119 -9.00 3.36 -20.88
N ARG A 120 -10.18 3.02 -21.41
CA ARG A 120 -10.31 2.11 -22.56
C ARG A 120 -9.69 2.68 -23.83
N ASN A 121 -9.91 3.97 -24.11
CA ASN A 121 -9.41 4.62 -25.33
C ASN A 121 -7.88 4.72 -25.32
N LEU A 122 -7.27 4.87 -24.14
CA LEU A 122 -5.83 4.97 -23.95
C LEU A 122 -5.16 3.61 -23.70
N ASN A 123 -5.92 2.51 -23.77
CA ASN A 123 -5.46 1.16 -23.47
C ASN A 123 -4.75 1.06 -22.10
N LEU A 124 -5.25 1.80 -21.11
CA LEU A 124 -4.73 1.80 -19.74
C LEU A 124 -5.53 0.82 -18.88
N HIS A 125 -4.83 0.16 -17.96
CA HIS A 125 -5.44 -0.78 -17.03
C HIS A 125 -5.54 -0.17 -15.63
N THR A 126 -6.56 -0.58 -14.88
CA THR A 126 -6.73 -0.15 -13.47
C THR A 126 -6.98 -1.35 -12.59
N VAL A 127 -6.39 -1.33 -11.38
CA VAL A 127 -6.72 -2.35 -10.37
C VAL A 127 -8.20 -2.28 -9.97
N CYS A 128 -8.80 -1.10 -10.05
CA CYS A 128 -10.21 -0.91 -9.74
C CYS A 128 -11.11 -1.82 -10.61
N GLU A 129 -10.85 -1.92 -11.92
CA GLU A 129 -11.58 -2.79 -12.82
C GLU A 129 -11.08 -4.25 -12.75
N GLU A 130 -9.77 -4.47 -12.84
CA GLU A 130 -9.19 -5.83 -12.95
C GLU A 130 -9.33 -6.65 -11.65
N ALA A 131 -9.29 -5.99 -10.49
CA ALA A 131 -9.50 -6.61 -9.18
C ALA A 131 -10.96 -6.56 -8.70
N ARG A 132 -11.89 -6.01 -9.50
CA ARG A 132 -13.33 -5.88 -9.17
C ARG A 132 -13.54 -5.15 -7.83
N CYS A 133 -12.94 -3.97 -7.71
CA CYS A 133 -12.94 -3.22 -6.47
C CYS A 133 -14.37 -2.78 -6.07
N PRO A 134 -14.82 -3.05 -4.83
CA PRO A 134 -16.14 -2.61 -4.37
C PRO A 134 -16.24 -1.08 -4.21
N ASN A 135 -15.10 -0.38 -4.11
CA ASN A 135 -15.02 1.06 -3.83
C ASN A 135 -14.88 1.91 -5.10
N ILE A 136 -14.96 1.30 -6.30
CA ILE A 136 -14.69 1.99 -7.58
C ILE A 136 -15.61 3.21 -7.80
N GLY A 137 -16.87 3.12 -7.36
CA GLY A 137 -17.84 4.20 -7.49
C GLY A 137 -17.49 5.44 -6.70
N GLU A 138 -16.98 5.25 -5.48
CA GLU A 138 -16.57 6.35 -4.61
C GLU A 138 -15.24 6.94 -5.08
N CYS A 139 -14.23 6.11 -5.37
CA CYS A 139 -12.92 6.58 -5.82
C CYS A 139 -12.99 7.39 -7.12
N TRP A 140 -13.80 6.94 -8.09
CA TRP A 140 -13.94 7.60 -9.41
C TRP A 140 -15.09 8.61 -9.45
N GLY A 141 -15.95 8.61 -8.43
CA GLY A 141 -17.13 9.46 -8.35
C GLY A 141 -16.75 10.93 -8.22
N GLY A 142 -15.78 11.24 -7.35
CA GLY A 142 -15.32 12.61 -7.09
C GLY A 142 -16.48 13.55 -6.78
N GLY A 143 -16.97 13.54 -5.54
CA GLY A 143 -17.99 14.49 -5.09
C GLY A 143 -17.42 15.88 -4.78
N GLU A 144 -18.29 16.87 -4.50
CA GLU A 144 -17.89 18.24 -4.07
C GLU A 144 -16.94 18.27 -2.85
N TYR A 145 -16.83 17.16 -2.11
CA TYR A 145 -16.03 17.05 -0.88
C TYR A 145 -15.02 15.88 -0.88
N ALA A 146 -14.84 15.15 -2.00
CA ALA A 146 -13.97 13.97 -2.04
C ALA A 146 -12.94 14.06 -3.18
N THR A 147 -11.65 14.01 -2.83
CA THR A 147 -10.53 13.96 -3.77
C THR A 147 -10.65 12.73 -4.68
N ALA A 148 -10.91 12.96 -5.97
CA ALA A 148 -10.94 11.89 -6.96
C ALA A 148 -9.58 11.19 -6.99
N THR A 149 -9.57 9.87 -6.77
CA THR A 149 -8.35 9.08 -6.74
C THR A 149 -8.46 7.95 -7.76
N ALA A 150 -7.44 7.81 -8.60
CA ALA A 150 -7.32 6.68 -9.53
C ALA A 150 -6.15 5.78 -9.13
N THR A 151 -6.32 4.47 -9.30
CA THR A 151 -5.25 3.48 -9.17
C THR A 151 -4.95 2.89 -10.54
N ILE A 152 -3.85 3.33 -11.13
CA ILE A 152 -3.43 2.90 -12.47
C ILE A 152 -2.51 1.70 -12.34
N MET A 153 -2.83 0.64 -13.08
CA MET A 153 -2.04 -0.57 -13.15
C MET A 153 -1.17 -0.51 -14.41
N LEU A 154 0.12 -0.29 -14.20
CA LEU A 154 1.14 -0.28 -15.24
C LEU A 154 1.48 -1.71 -15.67
N MET A 155 2.09 -1.84 -16.85
CA MET A 155 2.67 -3.07 -17.37
C MET A 155 1.63 -4.12 -17.75
N GLY A 156 0.43 -3.66 -18.11
CA GLY A 156 -0.68 -4.49 -18.58
C GLY A 156 -1.47 -5.19 -17.46
N ASP A 157 -2.29 -6.17 -17.87
CA ASP A 157 -3.24 -6.90 -17.01
C ASP A 157 -2.84 -8.34 -16.69
N THR A 158 -1.63 -8.74 -17.08
CA THR A 158 -1.17 -10.12 -17.04
C THR A 158 0.13 -10.25 -16.25
N CYS A 159 0.03 -10.88 -15.08
CA CYS A 159 1.10 -11.06 -14.12
C CYS A 159 1.93 -12.32 -14.36
N THR A 160 3.23 -12.25 -14.09
CA THR A 160 4.11 -13.44 -14.09
C THR A 160 3.95 -14.32 -12.85
N ARG A 161 3.17 -13.86 -11.85
CA ARG A 161 2.94 -14.52 -10.56
C ARG A 161 1.48 -14.90 -10.34
N GLY A 162 1.26 -15.95 -9.56
CA GLY A 162 -0.04 -16.59 -9.34
C GLY A 162 -0.53 -16.50 -7.89
N CYS A 163 -0.70 -15.29 -7.36
CA CYS A 163 -1.29 -15.09 -6.03
C CYS A 163 -2.76 -15.57 -6.00
N ARG A 164 -3.11 -16.44 -5.05
CA ARG A 164 -4.43 -17.11 -5.02
C ARG A 164 -5.59 -16.20 -4.62
N PHE A 165 -5.27 -15.08 -3.98
CA PHE A 165 -6.25 -14.04 -3.64
C PHE A 165 -6.56 -13.09 -4.82
N CYS A 166 -5.64 -12.96 -5.78
CA CYS A 166 -5.68 -11.95 -6.84
C CYS A 166 -6.43 -12.46 -8.10
N SER A 167 -7.19 -11.60 -8.77
CA SER A 167 -7.93 -11.94 -9.99
C SER A 167 -7.28 -11.49 -11.30
N VAL A 168 -6.14 -10.79 -11.21
CA VAL A 168 -5.33 -10.40 -12.37
C VAL A 168 -4.93 -11.66 -13.16
N LYS A 169 -4.90 -11.55 -14.49
CA LYS A 169 -4.54 -12.69 -15.37
C LYS A 169 -3.10 -13.11 -15.10
N THR A 170 -2.77 -14.35 -15.40
CA THR A 170 -1.42 -14.88 -15.17
C THR A 170 -0.88 -15.56 -16.41
N ALA A 171 0.34 -15.22 -16.81
CA ALA A 171 1.06 -15.90 -17.87
C ALA A 171 2.56 -15.93 -17.56
N ARG A 172 3.25 -17.02 -17.93
CA ARG A 172 4.71 -17.10 -17.79
C ARG A 172 5.43 -16.09 -18.68
N HIS A 173 4.87 -15.81 -19.84
CA HIS A 173 5.37 -14.87 -20.83
C HIS A 173 4.24 -13.89 -21.19
N PRO A 174 4.02 -12.84 -20.39
CA PRO A 174 3.05 -11.79 -20.71
C PRO A 174 3.47 -11.03 -21.97
N PRO A 175 2.58 -10.21 -22.56
CA PRO A 175 2.95 -9.31 -23.65
C PRO A 175 4.16 -8.42 -23.30
N PRO A 176 4.94 -7.99 -24.31
CA PRO A 176 6.03 -7.05 -24.10
C PRO A 176 5.50 -5.74 -23.50
N LEU A 177 6.34 -5.05 -22.73
CA LEU A 177 6.01 -3.71 -22.26
C LEU A 177 5.84 -2.76 -23.44
N ASP A 178 4.81 -1.92 -23.37
CA ASP A 178 4.68 -0.77 -24.26
C ASP A 178 5.69 0.31 -23.82
N PRO A 179 6.69 0.68 -24.66
CA PRO A 179 7.66 1.71 -24.30
C PRO A 179 7.03 3.10 -24.06
N GLU A 180 5.86 3.38 -24.65
CA GLU A 180 5.17 4.66 -24.55
C GLU A 180 4.16 4.71 -23.40
N GLU A 181 3.86 3.59 -22.74
CA GLU A 181 2.96 3.52 -21.58
C GLU A 181 3.29 4.57 -20.50
N PRO A 182 4.56 4.83 -20.11
CA PRO A 182 4.88 5.85 -19.12
C PRO A 182 4.49 7.26 -19.54
N HIS A 183 4.66 7.59 -20.83
CA HIS A 183 4.31 8.90 -21.38
C HIS A 183 2.80 9.06 -21.45
N ASN A 184 2.13 8.09 -22.09
CA ASN A 184 0.68 8.11 -22.31
C ASN A 184 -0.09 8.08 -21.00
N THR A 185 0.38 7.31 -20.01
CA THR A 185 -0.21 7.27 -18.67
C THR A 185 -0.09 8.63 -17.97
N ALA A 186 1.08 9.25 -18.02
CA ALA A 186 1.29 10.57 -17.42
C ALA A 186 0.45 11.67 -18.08
N GLU A 187 0.32 11.64 -19.41
CA GLU A 187 -0.56 12.54 -20.17
C GLU A 187 -2.03 12.36 -19.75
N ALA A 188 -2.50 11.11 -19.66
CA ALA A 188 -3.86 10.79 -19.24
C ALA A 188 -4.19 11.33 -17.84
N ILE A 189 -3.31 11.04 -16.87
CA ILE A 189 -3.50 11.44 -15.47
C ILE A 189 -3.49 12.97 -15.35
N ALA A 190 -2.57 13.65 -16.06
CA ALA A 190 -2.52 15.11 -16.07
C ALA A 190 -3.81 15.72 -16.64
N ALA A 191 -4.38 15.13 -17.70
CA ALA A 191 -5.63 15.58 -18.30
C ALA A 191 -6.87 15.36 -17.41
N TRP A 192 -6.82 14.40 -16.48
CA TRP A 192 -7.89 14.17 -15.51
C TRP A 192 -7.92 15.21 -14.38
N GLY A 193 -6.81 15.91 -14.14
CA GLY A 193 -6.72 16.91 -13.07
C GLY A 193 -6.85 16.31 -11.67
N LEU A 194 -6.28 15.12 -11.45
CA LEU A 194 -6.28 14.48 -10.13
C LEU A 194 -5.24 15.13 -9.20
N ASP A 195 -5.58 15.26 -7.92
CA ASP A 195 -4.65 15.72 -6.88
C ASP A 195 -3.77 14.58 -6.37
N TYR A 196 -4.28 13.35 -6.42
CA TYR A 196 -3.60 12.15 -5.93
C TYR A 196 -3.77 10.97 -6.90
N VAL A 197 -2.67 10.26 -7.18
CA VAL A 197 -2.72 9.03 -7.98
C VAL A 197 -1.90 7.91 -7.34
N VAL A 198 -2.44 6.70 -7.40
CA VAL A 198 -1.70 5.49 -7.05
C VAL A 198 -1.28 4.78 -8.33
N LEU A 199 0.01 4.58 -8.50
CA LEU A 199 0.60 3.74 -9.53
C LEU A 199 0.91 2.38 -8.92
N THR A 200 0.48 1.32 -9.58
CA THR A 200 0.79 -0.05 -9.21
C THR A 200 1.06 -0.86 -10.47
N SER A 201 1.42 -2.13 -10.34
CA SER A 201 1.69 -2.97 -11.49
C SER A 201 1.46 -4.44 -11.19
N VAL A 202 1.44 -5.23 -12.26
CA VAL A 202 1.68 -6.66 -12.17
C VAL A 202 3.16 -6.96 -11.87
N ASP A 203 3.47 -8.17 -11.38
CA ASP A 203 4.85 -8.65 -11.30
C ASP A 203 5.37 -9.00 -12.71
N ARG A 204 6.55 -8.47 -13.07
CA ARG A 204 7.25 -8.73 -14.33
C ARG A 204 8.58 -9.45 -14.12
N ASP A 205 8.53 -10.67 -13.60
CA ASP A 205 9.73 -11.50 -13.37
C ASP A 205 10.49 -11.84 -14.67
N ASP A 206 9.84 -11.67 -15.83
CA ASP A 206 10.40 -11.83 -17.17
C ASP A 206 11.35 -10.68 -17.59
N ILE A 207 11.38 -9.58 -16.85
CA ILE A 207 12.23 -8.42 -17.10
C ILE A 207 13.30 -8.33 -16.00
N ALA A 208 14.49 -7.85 -16.36
CA ALA A 208 15.65 -7.83 -15.48
C ALA A 208 15.39 -7.02 -14.20
N ASP A 209 14.89 -5.78 -14.33
CA ASP A 209 14.63 -4.87 -13.22
C ASP A 209 13.20 -4.97 -12.65
N GLY A 210 12.44 -5.99 -13.09
CA GLY A 210 11.05 -6.20 -12.66
C GLY A 210 10.09 -5.06 -13.04
N GLY A 211 10.48 -4.14 -13.94
CA GLY A 211 9.69 -2.98 -14.32
C GLY A 211 9.96 -1.70 -13.54
N ALA A 212 11.01 -1.66 -12.71
CA ALA A 212 11.33 -0.49 -11.89
C ALA A 212 11.64 0.78 -12.71
N GLU A 213 12.33 0.64 -13.84
CA GLU A 213 12.53 1.74 -14.81
C GLU A 213 11.20 2.28 -15.33
N HIS A 214 10.24 1.38 -15.56
CA HIS A 214 8.93 1.74 -16.08
C HIS A 214 8.14 2.60 -15.09
N PHE A 215 8.10 2.19 -13.81
CA PHE A 215 7.57 3.02 -12.72
C PHE A 215 8.25 4.39 -12.66
N ALA A 216 9.58 4.42 -12.60
CA ALA A 216 10.33 5.66 -12.42
C ALA A 216 10.11 6.66 -13.57
N LYS A 217 10.01 6.15 -14.81
CA LYS A 217 9.66 6.96 -15.98
C LYS A 217 8.24 7.51 -15.89
N THR A 218 7.27 6.71 -15.45
CA THR A 218 5.87 7.18 -15.32
C THR A 218 5.78 8.29 -14.29
N VAL A 219 6.38 8.10 -13.11
CA VAL A 219 6.44 9.14 -12.06
C VAL A 219 7.12 10.40 -12.56
N SER A 220 8.28 10.27 -13.22
CA SER A 220 9.04 11.41 -13.73
C SER A 220 8.25 12.20 -14.78
N ASN A 221 7.63 11.52 -15.75
CA ASN A 221 6.79 12.15 -16.77
C ASN A 221 5.59 12.87 -16.15
N LEU A 222 5.01 12.30 -15.10
CA LEU A 222 3.86 12.86 -14.40
C LEU A 222 4.25 14.11 -13.60
N LYS A 223 5.33 14.05 -12.81
CA LYS A 223 5.83 15.20 -12.04
C LYS A 223 6.31 16.35 -12.93
N GLN A 224 6.82 16.06 -14.14
CA GLN A 224 7.14 17.09 -15.14
C GLN A 224 5.90 17.83 -15.64
N ARG A 225 4.77 17.14 -15.80
CA ARG A 225 3.51 17.72 -16.30
C ARG A 225 2.70 18.40 -15.21
N ASN A 226 2.68 17.79 -14.03
CA ASN A 226 2.00 18.31 -12.85
C ASN A 226 2.91 18.13 -11.62
N PRO A 227 3.72 19.14 -11.26
CA PRO A 227 4.60 19.04 -10.10
C PRO A 227 3.87 18.93 -8.75
N LYS A 228 2.59 19.31 -8.69
CA LYS A 228 1.79 19.37 -7.47
C LYS A 228 1.06 18.05 -7.17
N ILE A 229 0.85 17.19 -8.17
CA ILE A 229 0.17 15.91 -7.96
C ILE A 229 0.96 15.05 -6.98
N LEU A 230 0.27 14.43 -6.04
CA LEU A 230 0.85 13.44 -5.14
C LEU A 230 0.80 12.05 -5.81
N VAL A 231 1.92 11.35 -5.77
CA VAL A 231 2.13 10.07 -6.46
C VAL A 231 2.54 9.01 -5.46
N GLU A 232 1.68 8.01 -5.29
CA GLU A 232 1.97 6.79 -4.55
C GLU A 232 2.37 5.67 -5.50
N CYS A 233 3.46 4.97 -5.20
CA CYS A 233 3.86 3.77 -5.93
C CYS A 233 3.63 2.53 -5.05
N LEU A 234 2.57 1.76 -5.34
CA LEU A 234 2.33 0.45 -4.76
C LEU A 234 3.05 -0.63 -5.58
N THR A 235 4.22 -1.01 -5.08
CA THR A 235 5.21 -1.76 -5.84
C THR A 235 5.22 -3.27 -5.56
N PRO A 236 5.62 -4.08 -6.56
CA PRO A 236 6.09 -5.45 -6.37
C PRO A 236 7.26 -5.58 -5.37
N ASP A 237 7.66 -6.81 -5.06
CA ASP A 237 8.82 -7.05 -4.19
C ASP A 237 10.19 -6.98 -4.92
N PHE A 238 10.18 -6.84 -6.25
CA PHE A 238 11.34 -6.85 -7.15
C PHE A 238 12.33 -8.00 -6.90
N ARG A 239 11.88 -9.12 -6.33
CA ARG A 239 12.74 -10.25 -5.91
C ARG A 239 13.87 -9.84 -4.96
N GLY A 240 13.71 -8.70 -4.27
CA GLY A 240 14.70 -8.17 -3.34
C GLY A 240 15.81 -7.35 -3.97
N ASP A 241 15.64 -6.94 -5.24
CA ASP A 241 16.56 -6.02 -5.90
C ASP A 241 16.44 -4.61 -5.29
N LEU A 242 17.42 -4.26 -4.46
CA LEU A 242 17.48 -2.95 -3.82
C LEU A 242 17.74 -1.81 -4.83
N SER A 243 18.36 -2.09 -5.99
CA SER A 243 18.57 -1.07 -7.01
C SER A 243 17.27 -0.66 -7.70
N ALA A 244 16.34 -1.62 -7.88
CA ALA A 244 14.99 -1.37 -8.34
C ALA A 244 14.20 -0.50 -7.34
N VAL A 245 14.29 -0.82 -6.04
CA VAL A 245 13.67 -0.05 -4.95
C VAL A 245 14.23 1.38 -4.91
N GLU A 246 15.56 1.54 -4.94
CA GLU A 246 16.24 2.83 -4.93
C GLU A 246 15.83 3.69 -6.13
N LYS A 247 15.82 3.11 -7.33
CA LYS A 247 15.42 3.79 -8.56
C LYS A 247 14.03 4.40 -8.46
N ILE A 248 13.06 3.63 -7.99
CA ILE A 248 11.69 4.11 -7.80
C ILE A 248 11.68 5.19 -6.71
N SER A 249 12.32 4.96 -5.56
CA SER A 249 12.37 5.92 -4.44
C SER A 249 12.94 7.29 -4.86
N LEU A 250 13.87 7.31 -5.82
CA LEU A 250 14.49 8.53 -6.35
C LEU A 250 13.70 9.18 -7.51
N SER A 251 12.65 8.54 -8.02
CA SER A 251 11.86 9.05 -9.17
C SER A 251 11.05 10.32 -8.89
N GLY A 252 10.93 10.71 -7.62
CA GLY A 252 10.15 11.87 -7.18
C GLY A 252 8.75 11.55 -6.69
N LEU A 253 8.42 10.27 -6.49
CA LEU A 253 7.18 9.87 -5.79
C LEU A 253 7.11 10.44 -4.37
N ASP A 254 5.89 10.53 -3.85
CA ASP A 254 5.60 11.06 -2.52
C ASP A 254 5.42 9.92 -1.50
N VAL A 255 4.81 8.81 -1.94
CA VAL A 255 4.52 7.65 -1.09
C VAL A 255 5.02 6.35 -1.72
N TYR A 256 5.97 5.67 -1.06
CA TYR A 256 6.41 4.33 -1.47
C TYR A 256 5.61 3.28 -0.70
N ALA A 257 4.87 2.41 -1.39
CA ALA A 257 4.03 1.39 -0.76
C ALA A 257 4.40 -0.04 -1.21
N HIS A 258 4.33 -0.98 -0.25
CA HIS A 258 4.43 -2.41 -0.52
C HIS A 258 3.49 -3.22 0.39
N ASN A 259 2.85 -4.25 -0.17
CA ASN A 259 1.94 -5.12 0.57
C ASN A 259 2.59 -6.46 0.94
N VAL A 260 2.51 -6.79 2.23
CA VAL A 260 2.81 -8.14 2.74
C VAL A 260 1.61 -9.09 2.56
N GLU A 261 0.40 -8.52 2.49
CA GLU A 261 -0.94 -9.14 2.29
C GLU A 261 -1.47 -10.05 3.39
N THR A 262 -0.62 -10.90 3.99
CA THR A 262 -1.07 -11.87 4.98
C THR A 262 -0.02 -12.12 6.06
N VAL A 263 -0.32 -13.01 7.00
CA VAL A 263 0.58 -13.44 8.07
C VAL A 263 1.57 -14.51 7.57
N ARG A 264 2.67 -14.67 8.29
CA ARG A 264 3.80 -15.55 7.96
C ARG A 264 3.35 -16.98 7.63
N GLU A 265 2.44 -17.50 8.45
CA GLU A 265 1.94 -18.88 8.40
C GLU A 265 1.15 -19.15 7.11
N LEU A 266 0.48 -18.13 6.58
CA LEU A 266 -0.38 -18.25 5.41
C LEU A 266 0.29 -17.79 4.11
N GLN A 267 1.46 -17.16 4.16
CA GLN A 267 2.17 -16.61 3.00
C GLN A 267 2.22 -17.58 1.82
N ARG A 268 2.78 -18.78 2.03
CA ARG A 268 2.96 -19.78 0.95
C ARG A 268 1.64 -20.33 0.41
N TYR A 269 0.57 -20.26 1.21
CA TYR A 269 -0.75 -20.70 0.79
C TYR A 269 -1.50 -19.60 0.03
N ILE A 270 -1.21 -18.32 0.28
CA ILE A 270 -1.98 -17.19 -0.27
C ILE A 270 -1.26 -16.51 -1.43
N ARG A 271 0.02 -16.21 -1.29
CA ARG A 271 0.84 -15.50 -2.29
C ARG A 271 1.61 -16.50 -3.14
N ASP A 272 2.09 -16.03 -4.29
CA ASP A 272 3.01 -16.81 -5.12
C ASP A 272 4.24 -17.24 -4.29
N PRO A 273 4.74 -18.49 -4.40
CA PRO A 273 5.87 -18.97 -3.62
C PRO A 273 7.17 -18.15 -3.79
N ARG A 274 7.30 -17.39 -4.88
CA ARG A 274 8.41 -16.46 -5.10
C ARG A 274 8.34 -15.22 -4.21
N ALA A 275 7.16 -14.85 -3.71
CA ALA A 275 6.99 -13.71 -2.82
C ALA A 275 7.56 -14.03 -1.42
N ASN A 276 8.58 -13.28 -1.01
CA ASN A 276 9.31 -13.55 0.22
C ASN A 276 8.81 -12.69 1.40
N PHE A 277 8.22 -13.34 2.40
CA PHE A 277 7.68 -12.66 3.58
C PHE A 277 8.76 -11.97 4.43
N GLU A 278 9.90 -12.60 4.67
CA GLU A 278 11.00 -11.99 5.44
C GLU A 278 11.53 -10.75 4.74
N GLN A 279 11.68 -10.83 3.43
CA GLN A 279 12.12 -9.70 2.63
C GLN A 279 11.14 -8.53 2.73
N SER A 280 9.83 -8.79 2.58
CA SER A 280 8.81 -7.76 2.76
C SER A 280 8.82 -7.18 4.17
N LEU A 281 9.10 -7.99 5.21
CA LEU A 281 9.16 -7.52 6.59
C LEU A 281 10.38 -6.64 6.91
N LYS A 282 11.50 -6.80 6.20
CA LYS A 282 12.66 -5.91 6.38
C LYS A 282 12.31 -4.44 6.13
N LEU A 283 11.25 -4.15 5.37
CA LEU A 283 10.74 -2.79 5.20
C LEU A 283 10.30 -2.16 6.54
N ARG A 284 9.77 -2.95 7.49
CA ARG A 284 9.41 -2.44 8.81
C ARG A 284 10.62 -1.85 9.53
N ASP A 285 11.77 -2.51 9.44
CA ASP A 285 13.00 -2.06 10.07
C ASP A 285 13.56 -0.79 9.39
N SER A 286 13.06 -0.44 8.19
CA SER A 286 13.35 0.80 7.48
C SER A 286 12.45 1.98 7.87
N GLY A 287 11.56 1.81 8.87
CA GLY A 287 10.67 2.88 9.36
C GLY A 287 9.39 2.97 8.54
N VAL A 288 8.46 2.03 8.76
CA VAL A 288 7.13 2.08 8.13
C VAL A 288 6.25 3.08 8.85
N ASP A 289 5.74 4.05 8.09
CA ASP A 289 4.90 5.12 8.61
C ASP A 289 3.44 4.67 8.78
N CYS A 290 2.88 3.96 7.79
CA CYS A 290 1.44 3.67 7.76
C CYS A 290 1.10 2.21 7.47
N VAL A 291 0.02 1.74 8.08
CA VAL A 291 -0.52 0.40 7.88
C VAL A 291 -2.01 0.44 7.53
N THR A 292 -2.43 -0.48 6.67
CA THR A 292 -3.83 -0.64 6.27
C THR A 292 -4.27 -2.07 6.47
N LEU A 293 -5.46 -2.26 7.05
CA LEU A 293 -6.06 -3.57 7.33
C LEU A 293 -7.48 -3.59 6.77
N GLY A 294 -7.77 -4.55 5.88
CA GLY A 294 -9.07 -4.64 5.22
C GLY A 294 -9.57 -6.07 5.08
N GLN A 295 -10.88 -6.22 4.86
CA GLN A 295 -11.48 -7.54 4.64
C GLN A 295 -11.05 -8.11 3.29
N TYR A 296 -10.57 -9.36 3.28
CA TYR A 296 -10.41 -10.11 2.04
C TYR A 296 -11.78 -10.37 1.41
N MET A 297 -11.95 -9.92 0.17
CA MET A 297 -13.14 -10.12 -0.63
C MET A 297 -12.79 -11.03 -1.80
N GLN A 298 -13.47 -12.18 -1.89
CA GLN A 298 -13.25 -13.15 -2.96
C GLN A 298 -13.67 -12.55 -4.33
N PRO A 299 -12.75 -12.28 -5.27
CA PRO A 299 -13.11 -11.62 -6.53
C PRO A 299 -13.89 -12.53 -7.49
N THR A 300 -13.49 -13.82 -7.56
CA THR A 300 -14.13 -14.83 -8.39
C THR A 300 -14.24 -16.17 -7.66
N LYS A 301 -15.10 -17.07 -8.17
CA LYS A 301 -15.27 -18.42 -7.61
C LYS A 301 -13.99 -19.27 -7.63
N ARG A 302 -13.00 -18.92 -8.47
CA ARG A 302 -11.71 -19.62 -8.62
C ARG A 302 -10.67 -19.19 -7.58
N ASN A 303 -10.80 -17.99 -7.03
CA ASN A 303 -9.91 -17.48 -5.99
C ASN A 303 -10.18 -18.14 -4.63
N LEU A 304 -9.30 -17.88 -3.67
CA LEU A 304 -9.46 -18.32 -2.28
C LEU A 304 -10.87 -18.03 -1.75
N LYS A 305 -11.37 -18.95 -0.92
CA LYS A 305 -12.64 -18.75 -0.23
C LYS A 305 -12.40 -17.83 0.96
N VAL A 306 -13.41 -17.03 1.27
CA VAL A 306 -13.43 -16.29 2.53
C VAL A 306 -13.64 -17.30 3.65
N GLU A 307 -12.72 -17.32 4.62
CA GLU A 307 -12.81 -18.18 5.81
C GLU A 307 -13.59 -17.48 6.94
N GLU A 308 -13.43 -16.18 7.08
CA GLU A 308 -14.11 -15.37 8.10
C GLU A 308 -14.43 -13.97 7.55
N TYR A 309 -15.65 -13.49 7.82
CA TYR A 309 -15.97 -12.06 7.74
C TYR A 309 -15.73 -11.41 9.09
N VAL A 310 -14.76 -10.49 9.11
CA VAL A 310 -14.32 -9.77 10.30
C VAL A 310 -15.36 -8.68 10.64
N THR A 311 -15.68 -8.56 11.93
CA THR A 311 -16.63 -7.56 12.43
C THR A 311 -15.99 -6.17 12.47
N PRO A 312 -16.77 -5.08 12.33
CA PRO A 312 -16.25 -3.71 12.47
C PRO A 312 -15.50 -3.47 13.78
N GLU A 313 -15.97 -4.02 14.91
CA GLU A 313 -15.27 -3.91 16.21
C GLU A 313 -13.85 -4.48 16.19
N LYS A 314 -13.66 -5.61 15.51
CA LYS A 314 -12.35 -6.23 15.39
C LYS A 314 -11.41 -5.37 14.54
N PHE A 315 -11.93 -4.66 13.54
CA PHE A 315 -11.16 -3.64 12.83
C PHE A 315 -10.82 -2.44 13.73
N ALA A 316 -11.76 -1.93 14.53
CA ALA A 316 -11.48 -0.86 15.50
C ALA A 316 -10.41 -1.27 16.53
N TYR A 317 -10.43 -2.51 16.99
CA TYR A 317 -9.39 -3.06 17.85
C TYR A 317 -8.02 -3.01 17.17
N TRP A 318 -7.92 -3.47 15.91
CA TRP A 318 -6.66 -3.45 15.17
C TRP A 318 -6.17 -2.05 14.83
N GLU A 319 -7.07 -1.08 14.69
CA GLU A 319 -6.72 0.34 14.54
C GLU A 319 -5.93 0.83 15.74
N LYS A 320 -6.45 0.59 16.95
CA LYS A 320 -5.80 0.94 18.22
C LYS A 320 -4.46 0.23 18.37
N VAL A 321 -4.40 -1.06 18.07
CA VAL A 321 -3.14 -1.82 18.13
C VAL A 321 -2.08 -1.23 17.20
N GLY A 322 -2.46 -0.82 15.97
CA GLY A 322 -1.52 -0.18 15.05
C GLY A 322 -0.99 1.16 15.58
N GLN A 323 -1.87 1.98 16.17
CA GLN A 323 -1.48 3.24 16.82
C GLN A 323 -0.54 2.99 18.01
N GLU A 324 -0.83 2.01 18.86
CA GLU A 324 0.02 1.61 20.00
C GLU A 324 1.38 1.06 19.56
N MET A 325 1.46 0.43 18.39
CA MET A 325 2.71 -0.02 17.77
C MET A 325 3.56 1.14 17.20
N GLY A 326 3.02 2.36 17.17
CA GLY A 326 3.74 3.57 16.75
C GLY A 326 3.70 3.84 15.25
N PHE A 327 2.76 3.27 14.48
CA PHE A 327 2.51 3.73 13.12
C PHE A 327 1.95 5.17 13.16
N LEU A 328 2.47 6.05 12.30
CA LEU A 328 1.97 7.42 12.15
C LEU A 328 0.49 7.42 11.74
N TYR A 329 0.09 6.45 10.93
CA TYR A 329 -1.30 6.29 10.53
C TYR A 329 -1.71 4.82 10.37
N THR A 330 -2.86 4.46 10.94
CA THR A 330 -3.45 3.13 10.83
C THR A 330 -4.86 3.24 10.27
N ALA A 331 -5.11 2.75 9.05
CA ALA A 331 -6.47 2.56 8.54
C ALA A 331 -6.88 1.10 8.70
N SER A 332 -7.96 0.86 9.44
CA SER A 332 -8.47 -0.49 9.70
C SER A 332 -9.98 -0.51 9.54
N GLY A 333 -10.49 -1.27 8.58
CA GLY A 333 -11.91 -1.28 8.30
C GLY A 333 -12.33 -2.26 7.21
N PRO A 334 -13.60 -2.66 7.15
CA PRO A 334 -14.06 -3.72 6.25
C PRO A 334 -13.76 -3.44 4.77
N LEU A 335 -13.98 -2.19 4.33
CA LEU A 335 -13.78 -1.78 2.93
C LEU A 335 -12.41 -1.13 2.69
N VAL A 336 -11.52 -1.07 3.68
CA VAL A 336 -10.15 -0.55 3.49
C VAL A 336 -9.45 -1.33 2.37
N ARG A 337 -8.79 -0.57 1.49
CA ARG A 337 -7.89 -1.05 0.45
C ARG A 337 -6.65 -0.20 0.46
N SER A 338 -5.56 -0.72 -0.10
CA SER A 338 -4.28 -0.01 -0.13
C SER A 338 -4.35 1.35 -0.82
N SER A 339 -5.23 1.52 -1.80
CA SER A 339 -5.42 2.79 -2.50
C SER A 339 -6.70 3.54 -2.15
N TYR A 340 -7.53 3.01 -1.24
CA TYR A 340 -8.78 3.66 -0.85
C TYR A 340 -8.49 4.84 0.08
N LYS A 341 -9.07 6.01 -0.23
CA LYS A 341 -8.84 7.29 0.46
C LYS A 341 -7.34 7.57 0.72
N ALA A 342 -6.50 7.27 -0.27
CA ALA A 342 -5.05 7.40 -0.15
C ALA A 342 -4.58 8.85 -0.10
N GLY A 343 -5.23 9.75 -0.85
CA GLY A 343 -4.92 11.17 -0.85
C GLY A 343 -4.94 11.79 0.54
N THR A 344 -5.98 11.50 1.32
CA THR A 344 -6.13 11.99 2.71
C THR A 344 -5.02 11.47 3.65
N ARG A 345 -4.37 10.35 3.32
CA ARG A 345 -3.29 9.76 4.15
C ARG A 345 -1.92 10.35 3.84
N ALA A 346 -1.71 10.85 2.63
CA ALA A 346 -0.41 11.34 2.18
C ALA A 346 -0.14 12.80 2.56
N GLU A 347 -1.13 13.49 3.11
CA GLU A 347 -1.00 14.82 3.70
C GLU A 347 -0.48 14.79 5.16
N ILE A 348 -0.35 13.58 5.73
CA ILE A 348 0.23 13.27 7.05
C ILE A 348 1.72 12.99 6.89
#